data_AF-A0A2N2INF4-F1
#
_entry.id   AF-A0A2N2INF4-F1
#
_cell.length_a   1.000
_cell.length_b   1.000
_cell.length_c   1.000
_cell.angle_alpha   90.00
_cell.angle_beta   90.00
_cell.angle_gamma   90.00
#
_symmetry.space_group_name_H-M   'P 1'
#
loop_
_entity.id
_entity.type
_entity.pdbx_description
1 polymer ?
#
loop_
_entity_poly.entity_id
_entity_poly.type
_entity_poly.pdbx_seq_one_letter_code
_entity_poly.pdbx_strand_id
1 'polypeptide(L)'
;MHRLSAVEDSIGAIASEPAVRDTERPLPMRAEQPERGRFVGRHATVVRLLAAVEKVARSGAPVLVLGESGTGKELIAEALHNKSDRRAGPLVKVNCAALVDTLLLSELFGHEKGAFTGATARRRGRFEMADGGTLFLDEIGDISPKTQVALLRVLQDGTFERVGGGTTLRGDVRVVCATHRDLAAMVAEGTFREDLYYRLSGVTLRVPALRERLSDMGEIAQHLLHQIGQERAESPKRLTPEVLAVL
;
A
#
# COMPACT_ATOMS: atom_id res chain seq x y z
N MET A 1 34.11 65.18 51.42
CA MET A 1 32.76 65.33 52.03
C MET A 1 31.70 65.20 50.95
N HIS A 2 31.26 63.98 50.61
CA HIS A 2 30.01 63.77 49.86
C HIS A 2 29.48 62.35 50.04
N ARG A 3 28.15 62.25 50.13
CA ARG A 3 27.25 61.07 50.07
C ARG A 3 27.09 60.22 51.33
N LEU A 4 25.83 59.89 51.63
CA LEU A 4 25.20 58.55 51.64
C LEU A 4 23.69 58.75 51.96
N SER A 5 22.71 58.34 51.11
CA SER A 5 21.96 57.06 51.09
C SER A 5 21.17 56.79 52.40
N ALA A 6 19.95 56.25 52.47
CA ALA A 6 18.93 55.72 51.57
C ALA A 6 17.74 55.26 52.49
N VAL A 7 16.75 54.59 51.89
CA VAL A 7 15.84 53.54 52.47
C VAL A 7 14.35 53.94 52.64
N GLU A 8 13.56 53.56 51.61
CA GLU A 8 12.31 52.73 51.59
C GLU A 8 11.14 53.10 52.53
N ASP A 9 9.85 53.12 52.17
CA ASP A 9 9.10 52.58 51.03
C ASP A 9 7.70 53.23 50.95
N SER A 10 7.14 53.40 49.74
CA SER A 10 5.69 53.56 49.50
C SER A 10 5.30 53.28 48.04
N ILE A 11 4.34 52.36 47.89
CA ILE A 11 3.16 52.42 46.98
C ILE A 11 3.41 52.53 45.46
N GLY A 12 3.03 51.44 44.75
CA GLY A 12 1.99 51.47 43.72
C GLY A 12 2.31 51.91 42.27
N ALA A 13 1.94 51.01 41.35
CA ALA A 13 1.47 51.22 39.97
C ALA A 13 2.49 51.37 38.80
N ILE A 14 2.41 50.40 37.88
CA ILE A 14 2.38 50.48 36.40
C ILE A 14 3.41 51.40 35.70
N ALA A 15 4.39 50.81 34.97
CA ALA A 15 4.77 51.18 33.60
C ALA A 15 5.91 50.30 33.02
N SER A 16 5.70 49.83 31.78
CA SER A 16 6.63 49.64 30.64
C SER A 16 8.04 49.02 30.78
N GLU A 17 8.26 48.04 29.90
CA GLU A 17 9.45 47.26 29.47
C GLU A 17 10.83 47.96 29.43
N PRO A 18 11.91 47.15 29.35
CA PRO A 18 12.57 47.06 28.04
C PRO A 18 13.07 45.65 27.63
N ALA A 19 13.26 45.52 26.32
CA ALA A 19 13.70 44.36 25.58
C ALA A 19 15.09 43.84 25.95
N VAL A 20 15.24 42.50 25.96
CA VAL A 20 16.51 41.81 25.76
C VAL A 20 16.32 40.77 24.65
N ARG A 21 17.08 40.96 23.56
CA ARG A 21 17.26 39.98 22.49
C ARG A 21 18.19 38.90 23.00
N ASP A 22 17.70 37.68 23.13
CA ASP A 22 18.53 36.48 23.05
C ASP A 22 17.93 35.52 22.03
N THR A 23 18.70 35.32 20.96
CA THR A 23 18.48 34.38 19.88
C THR A 23 18.67 32.95 20.38
N GLU A 24 17.64 32.34 20.93
CA GLU A 24 17.57 30.88 21.03
C GLU A 24 17.06 30.32 19.71
N ARG A 25 18.01 29.85 18.88
CA ARG A 25 17.71 28.98 17.74
C ARG A 25 17.01 27.72 18.28
N PRO A 26 15.83 27.34 17.78
CA PRO A 26 15.31 26.01 18.05
C PRO A 26 16.28 25.00 17.42
N LEU A 27 16.80 24.07 18.23
CA LEU A 27 17.58 22.94 17.74
C LEU A 27 16.76 22.14 16.70
N PRO A 28 17.32 21.78 15.54
CA PRO A 28 16.61 20.98 14.56
C PRO A 28 16.70 19.52 14.98
N MET A 29 15.69 19.00 15.67
CA MET A 29 15.53 17.56 15.85
C MET A 29 14.06 17.16 15.82
N ARG A 30 13.56 16.84 14.62
CA ARG A 30 13.10 15.49 14.34
C ARG A 30 13.60 15.13 12.94
N ALA A 31 14.47 14.13 12.91
CA ALA A 31 14.99 13.50 11.71
C ALA A 31 13.89 13.33 10.67
N GLU A 32 14.23 13.61 9.42
CA GLU A 32 13.45 13.26 8.24
C GLU A 32 12.91 11.84 8.44
N GLN A 33 11.61 11.75 8.74
CA GLN A 33 10.96 10.45 8.84
C GLN A 33 10.94 9.94 7.40
N PRO A 34 11.57 8.78 7.11
CA PRO A 34 11.55 8.22 5.78
C PRO A 34 10.08 8.11 5.39
N GLU A 35 9.70 8.67 4.24
CA GLU A 35 8.32 8.81 3.77
C GLU A 35 7.45 7.68 4.33
N ARG A 36 6.73 7.98 5.42
CA ARG A 36 5.76 7.04 5.96
C ARG A 36 4.70 7.01 4.89
N GLY A 37 4.79 6.00 4.03
CA GLY A 37 3.80 5.74 2.99
C GLY A 37 2.41 5.73 3.61
N ARG A 38 1.39 5.75 2.76
CA ARG A 38 -0.04 5.71 3.14
C ARG A 38 -0.42 4.65 4.22
N PHE A 39 0.43 3.66 4.49
CA PHE A 39 0.22 2.66 5.54
C PHE A 39 0.55 3.22 6.94
N VAL A 40 -0.49 3.50 7.72
CA VAL A 40 -0.39 4.09 9.07
C VAL A 40 -0.28 3.02 10.16
N GLY A 41 0.57 3.29 11.17
CA GLY A 41 0.72 2.47 12.37
C GLY A 41 2.16 2.43 12.89
N ARG A 42 2.31 2.17 14.20
CA ARG A 42 3.60 2.05 14.91
C ARG A 42 3.70 0.77 15.73
N HIS A 43 2.65 -0.04 15.77
CA HIS A 43 2.67 -1.32 16.45
C HIS A 43 3.84 -2.17 15.94
N ALA A 44 4.46 -2.95 16.83
CA ALA A 44 5.69 -3.67 16.51
C ALA A 44 5.52 -4.63 15.30
N THR A 45 4.32 -5.18 15.08
CA THR A 45 4.02 -6.01 13.90
C THR A 45 4.05 -5.21 12.61
N VAL A 46 3.55 -3.97 12.60
CA VAL A 46 3.59 -3.06 11.45
C VAL A 46 5.03 -2.63 11.15
N VAL A 47 5.80 -2.27 12.19
CA VAL A 47 7.21 -1.89 12.02
C VAL A 47 8.01 -3.03 11.39
N ARG A 48 7.81 -4.27 11.86
CA ARG A 48 8.45 -5.45 11.27
C ARG A 48 7.99 -5.70 9.83
N LEU A 49 6.70 -5.55 9.53
CA LEU A 49 6.17 -5.69 8.17
C LEU A 49 6.82 -4.67 7.22
N LEU A 50 6.87 -3.40 7.59
CA LEU A 50 7.46 -2.35 6.76
C LEU A 50 8.97 -2.55 6.54
N ALA A 51 9.68 -3.02 7.57
CA ALA A 51 11.09 -3.39 7.42
C ALA A 51 11.28 -4.61 6.48
N ALA A 52 10.35 -5.57 6.48
CA ALA A 52 10.36 -6.66 5.52
C ALA A 52 10.08 -6.16 4.10
N VAL A 53 9.11 -5.26 3.92
CA VAL A 53 8.81 -4.61 2.63
C VAL A 53 10.04 -3.94 2.05
N GLU A 54 10.82 -3.21 2.86
CA GLU A 54 12.07 -2.57 2.40
C GLU A 54 13.10 -3.56 1.85
N LYS A 55 13.25 -4.71 2.50
CA LYS A 55 14.18 -5.76 2.06
C LYS A 55 13.69 -6.43 0.79
N VAL A 56 12.39 -6.77 0.75
CA VAL A 56 11.77 -7.53 -0.34
C VAL A 56 11.56 -6.68 -1.59
N ALA A 57 11.40 -5.36 -1.45
CA ALA A 57 11.21 -4.47 -2.59
C ALA A 57 12.39 -4.52 -3.57
N ARG A 58 13.61 -4.79 -3.12
CA ARG A 58 14.83 -4.84 -3.95
C ARG A 58 15.08 -6.18 -4.65
N SER A 59 14.41 -7.27 -4.27
CA SER A 59 14.72 -8.60 -4.82
C SER A 59 14.13 -8.88 -6.20
N GLY A 60 13.15 -8.09 -6.64
CA GLY A 60 12.38 -8.36 -7.87
C GLY A 60 11.51 -9.62 -7.82
N ALA A 61 11.59 -10.43 -6.76
CA ALA A 61 10.84 -11.67 -6.63
C ALA A 61 9.32 -11.41 -6.56
N PRO A 62 8.51 -12.41 -6.99
CA PRO A 62 7.07 -12.41 -6.74
C PRO A 62 6.79 -12.33 -5.23
N VAL A 63 5.77 -11.54 -4.87
CA VAL A 63 5.37 -11.36 -3.47
C VAL A 63 3.89 -11.67 -3.30
N LEU A 64 3.58 -12.56 -2.36
CA LEU A 64 2.22 -12.85 -1.91
C LEU A 64 1.93 -12.08 -0.62
N VAL A 65 0.93 -11.21 -0.65
CA VAL A 65 0.48 -10.39 0.48
C VAL A 65 -0.80 -10.99 1.06
N LEU A 66 -0.69 -11.61 2.24
CA LEU A 66 -1.80 -12.20 2.96
C LEU A 66 -2.41 -11.18 3.93
N GLY A 67 -3.73 -11.16 4.06
CA GLY A 67 -4.40 -10.35 5.07
C GLY A 67 -5.90 -10.23 4.82
N GLU A 68 -6.63 -9.88 5.87
CA GLU A 68 -8.08 -9.69 5.77
C GLU A 68 -8.42 -8.52 4.83
N SER A 69 -9.64 -8.54 4.30
CA SER A 69 -10.18 -7.44 3.49
C SER A 69 -10.13 -6.13 4.28
N GLY A 70 -9.72 -5.05 3.61
CA GLY A 70 -9.62 -3.72 4.24
C GLY A 70 -8.41 -3.49 5.15
N THR A 71 -7.47 -4.45 5.28
CA THR A 71 -6.28 -4.27 6.13
C THR A 71 -5.16 -3.42 5.52
N GLY A 72 -5.33 -2.97 4.26
CA GLY A 72 -4.36 -2.15 3.54
C GLY A 72 -3.35 -2.93 2.70
N LYS A 73 -3.73 -4.12 2.18
CA LYS A 73 -2.87 -4.94 1.29
C LYS A 73 -2.37 -4.16 0.07
N GLU A 74 -3.25 -3.35 -0.54
CA GLU A 74 -2.91 -2.48 -1.67
C GLU A 74 -1.78 -1.48 -1.34
N LEU A 75 -1.79 -0.91 -0.13
CA LEU A 75 -0.76 0.02 0.32
C LEU A 75 0.60 -0.67 0.49
N ILE A 76 0.60 -1.96 0.83
CA ILE A 76 1.82 -2.78 0.87
C ILE A 76 2.35 -3.02 -0.55
N ALA A 77 1.46 -3.28 -1.52
CA ALA A 77 1.86 -3.40 -2.93
C ALA A 77 2.44 -2.09 -3.49
N GLU A 78 1.82 -0.94 -3.16
CA GLU A 78 2.37 0.38 -3.49
C GLU A 78 3.75 0.59 -2.88
N ALA A 79 3.92 0.26 -1.60
CA ALA A 79 5.21 0.40 -0.91
C ALA A 79 6.28 -0.51 -1.52
N LEU A 80 5.94 -1.75 -1.88
CA LEU A 80 6.84 -2.68 -2.57
C LEU A 80 7.30 -2.13 -3.92
N HIS A 81 6.38 -1.56 -4.69
CA HIS A 81 6.70 -0.95 -5.98
C HIS A 81 7.61 0.28 -5.83
N ASN A 82 7.20 1.24 -4.98
CA ASN A 82 7.91 2.51 -4.79
C ASN A 82 9.34 2.32 -4.27
N LYS A 83 9.58 1.26 -3.47
CA LYS A 83 10.90 0.94 -2.93
C LYS A 83 11.72 -0.02 -3.81
N SER A 84 11.20 -0.42 -4.96
CA SER A 84 11.89 -1.33 -5.88
C SER A 84 12.74 -0.59 -6.92
N ASP A 85 13.55 -1.36 -7.65
CA ASP A 85 14.28 -0.86 -8.82
C ASP A 85 13.35 -0.55 -10.01
N ARG A 86 12.08 -0.98 -9.94
CA ARG A 86 11.04 -0.74 -10.95
C ARG A 86 10.12 0.44 -10.64
N ARG A 87 10.45 1.26 -9.63
CA ARG A 87 9.61 2.40 -9.18
C ARG A 87 9.36 3.48 -10.24
N ALA A 88 10.21 3.54 -11.28
CA ALA A 88 10.03 4.46 -12.40
C ALA A 88 9.07 3.92 -13.47
N GLY A 89 8.80 2.60 -13.44
CA GLY A 89 7.85 1.94 -14.32
C GLY A 89 6.42 2.02 -13.78
N PRO A 90 5.43 1.50 -14.53
CA PRO A 90 4.04 1.55 -14.13
C PRO A 90 3.73 0.60 -12.95
N LEU A 91 2.86 1.04 -12.04
CA LEU A 91 2.15 0.16 -11.12
C LEU A 91 0.72 -0.05 -11.63
N VAL A 92 0.46 -1.21 -12.21
CA VAL A 92 -0.86 -1.57 -12.74
C VAL A 92 -1.58 -2.47 -11.74
N LYS A 93 -2.81 -2.11 -11.37
CA LYS A 93 -3.60 -2.85 -10.39
C LYS A 93 -4.80 -3.52 -11.05
N VAL A 94 -5.10 -4.75 -10.65
CA VAL A 94 -6.25 -5.54 -11.11
C VAL A 94 -6.88 -6.21 -9.90
N ASN A 95 -8.19 -6.04 -9.72
CA ASN A 95 -8.96 -6.78 -8.74
C ASN A 95 -9.57 -8.01 -9.43
N CYS A 96 -9.17 -9.21 -9.01
CA CYS A 96 -9.58 -10.46 -9.62
C CYS A 96 -11.00 -10.91 -9.25
N ALA A 97 -11.54 -10.44 -8.12
CA ALA A 97 -12.88 -10.81 -7.65
C ALA A 97 -14.02 -10.06 -8.38
N ALA A 98 -13.71 -8.95 -9.06
CA ALA A 98 -14.71 -8.05 -9.63
C ALA A 98 -15.24 -8.47 -11.02
N LEU A 99 -14.71 -9.55 -11.63
CA LEU A 99 -14.92 -9.84 -13.05
C LEU A 99 -15.28 -11.32 -13.29
N VAL A 100 -16.13 -11.53 -14.29
CA VAL A 100 -16.34 -12.87 -14.87
C VAL A 100 -15.07 -13.30 -15.62
N ASP A 101 -14.75 -14.60 -15.59
CA ASP A 101 -13.54 -15.20 -16.19
C ASP A 101 -13.10 -14.65 -17.55
N THR A 102 -14.01 -14.53 -18.51
CA THR A 102 -13.69 -14.04 -19.86
C THR A 102 -13.25 -12.58 -19.84
N LEU A 103 -13.87 -11.76 -18.99
CA LEU A 103 -13.50 -10.37 -18.79
C LEU A 103 -12.18 -10.25 -18.02
N LEU A 104 -11.95 -11.10 -17.02
CA LEU A 104 -10.67 -11.11 -16.29
C LEU A 104 -9.50 -11.47 -17.19
N LEU A 105 -9.62 -12.51 -18.02
CA LEU A 105 -8.59 -12.89 -19.00
C LEU A 105 -8.35 -11.77 -20.02
N SER A 106 -9.42 -11.18 -20.54
CA SER A 106 -9.37 -10.04 -21.47
C SER A 106 -8.73 -8.81 -20.83
N GLU A 107 -8.96 -8.58 -19.53
CA GLU A 107 -8.33 -7.50 -18.80
C GLU A 107 -6.85 -7.78 -18.57
N LEU A 108 -6.48 -8.96 -18.07
CA LEU A 108 -5.09 -9.33 -17.80
C LEU A 108 -4.24 -9.35 -19.07
N PHE A 109 -4.71 -10.03 -20.13
CA PHE A 109 -3.91 -10.36 -21.31
C PHE A 109 -4.31 -9.60 -22.57
N GLY A 110 -5.43 -8.87 -22.54
CA GLY A 110 -5.97 -8.19 -23.72
C GLY A 110 -6.76 -9.15 -24.61
N HIS A 111 -7.34 -8.61 -25.67
CA HIS A 111 -8.08 -9.39 -26.66
C HIS A 111 -7.89 -8.85 -28.07
N GLU A 112 -8.02 -9.73 -29.05
CA GLU A 112 -8.14 -9.35 -30.45
C GLU A 112 -9.60 -9.03 -30.82
N LYS A 113 -9.80 -8.28 -31.91
CA LYS A 113 -11.14 -7.99 -32.42
C LYS A 113 -11.86 -9.30 -32.76
N GLY A 114 -13.09 -9.46 -32.26
CA GLY A 114 -13.91 -10.66 -32.50
C GLY A 114 -13.61 -11.84 -31.57
N ALA A 115 -12.75 -11.69 -30.56
CA ALA A 115 -12.41 -12.77 -29.63
C ALA A 115 -13.60 -13.32 -28.80
N PHE A 116 -14.63 -12.49 -28.57
CA PHE A 116 -15.88 -12.86 -27.91
C PHE A 116 -16.98 -11.85 -28.30
N THR A 117 -18.23 -12.17 -27.96
CA THR A 117 -19.37 -11.26 -28.18
C THR A 117 -19.16 -9.94 -27.44
N GLY A 118 -19.02 -8.84 -28.18
CA GLY A 118 -18.72 -7.51 -27.64
C GLY A 118 -17.27 -7.05 -27.82
N ALA A 119 -16.36 -7.90 -28.33
CA ALA A 119 -14.99 -7.54 -28.69
C ALA A 119 -14.94 -6.76 -30.03
N THR A 120 -15.46 -5.53 -30.04
CA THR A 120 -15.57 -4.69 -31.26
C THR A 120 -14.23 -4.17 -31.76
N ALA A 121 -13.23 -4.08 -30.88
CA ALA A 121 -11.88 -3.63 -31.19
C ALA A 121 -10.85 -4.49 -30.45
N ARG A 122 -9.58 -4.41 -30.87
CA ARG A 122 -8.45 -4.97 -30.14
C ARG A 122 -8.16 -4.13 -28.90
N ARG A 123 -7.79 -4.76 -27.79
CA ARG A 123 -7.41 -4.09 -26.54
C ARG A 123 -6.12 -4.68 -25.95
N ARG A 124 -5.22 -3.80 -25.48
CA ARG A 124 -4.02 -4.18 -24.72
C ARG A 124 -4.41 -4.65 -23.32
N GLY A 125 -3.76 -5.69 -22.83
CA GLY A 125 -3.96 -6.23 -21.49
C GLY A 125 -3.18 -5.47 -20.42
N ARG A 126 -3.55 -5.68 -19.16
CA ARG A 126 -2.89 -5.11 -17.98
C ARG A 126 -1.45 -5.56 -17.85
N PHE A 127 -1.14 -6.80 -18.25
CA PHE A 127 0.23 -7.29 -18.28
C PHE A 127 1.09 -6.49 -19.26
N GLU A 128 0.56 -6.20 -20.45
CA GLU A 128 1.22 -5.36 -21.47
C GLU A 128 1.37 -3.91 -21.01
N MET A 129 0.43 -3.40 -20.21
CA MET A 129 0.48 -2.06 -19.63
C MET A 129 1.46 -1.97 -18.45
N ALA A 130 1.80 -3.09 -17.83
CA ALA A 130 2.68 -3.18 -16.66
C ALA A 130 4.15 -3.41 -17.04
N ASP A 131 4.47 -3.46 -18.34
CA ASP A 131 5.82 -3.74 -18.85
C ASP A 131 6.86 -2.76 -18.27
N GLY A 132 8.00 -3.31 -17.83
CA GLY A 132 9.04 -2.58 -17.09
C GLY A 132 8.67 -2.22 -15.65
N GLY A 133 7.46 -2.55 -15.20
CA GLY A 133 6.89 -2.12 -13.92
C GLY A 133 6.43 -3.27 -13.04
N THR A 134 5.31 -3.06 -12.34
CA THR A 134 4.72 -4.02 -11.40
C THR A 134 3.23 -4.21 -11.69
N LEU A 135 2.79 -5.46 -11.75
CA LEU A 135 1.39 -5.85 -11.81
C LEU A 135 0.95 -6.31 -10.41
N PHE A 136 0.00 -5.60 -9.84
CA PHE A 136 -0.66 -5.97 -8.59
C PHE A 136 -1.97 -6.71 -8.88
N LEU A 137 -2.07 -7.94 -8.37
CA LEU A 137 -3.25 -8.81 -8.49
C LEU A 137 -3.92 -8.93 -7.11
N ASP A 138 -4.99 -8.18 -6.89
CA ASP A 138 -5.76 -8.26 -5.65
C ASP A 138 -6.81 -9.38 -5.73
N GLU A 139 -7.04 -10.01 -4.59
CA GLU A 139 -7.91 -11.18 -4.44
C GLU A 139 -7.57 -12.33 -5.42
N ILE A 140 -6.28 -12.68 -5.50
CA ILE A 140 -5.78 -13.77 -6.35
C ILE A 140 -6.38 -15.14 -6.00
N GLY A 141 -6.96 -15.29 -4.81
CA GLY A 141 -7.67 -16.50 -4.44
C GLY A 141 -8.98 -16.70 -5.21
N ASP A 142 -9.52 -15.68 -5.88
CA ASP A 142 -10.83 -15.75 -6.54
C ASP A 142 -10.75 -16.08 -8.04
N ILE A 143 -9.55 -16.38 -8.55
CA ILE A 143 -9.38 -16.72 -9.97
C ILE A 143 -9.78 -18.15 -10.29
N SER A 144 -10.42 -18.33 -11.44
CA SER A 144 -10.79 -19.67 -11.92
C SER A 144 -9.58 -20.52 -12.35
N PRO A 145 -9.74 -21.86 -12.42
CA PRO A 145 -8.67 -22.75 -12.89
C PRO A 145 -8.12 -22.38 -14.27
N LYS A 146 -8.96 -21.87 -15.18
CA LYS A 146 -8.53 -21.41 -16.50
C LYS A 146 -7.60 -20.21 -16.40
N THR A 147 -7.93 -19.26 -15.53
CA THR A 147 -7.10 -18.08 -15.28
C THR A 147 -5.79 -18.46 -14.58
N GLN A 148 -5.81 -19.45 -13.68
CA GLN A 148 -4.60 -19.98 -13.03
C GLN A 148 -3.61 -20.52 -14.06
N VAL A 149 -4.08 -21.31 -15.05
CA VAL A 149 -3.24 -21.84 -16.13
C VAL A 149 -2.63 -20.72 -16.98
N ALA A 150 -3.42 -19.71 -17.35
CA ALA A 150 -2.94 -18.59 -18.13
C ALA A 150 -1.87 -17.79 -17.37
N LEU A 151 -2.13 -17.48 -16.09
CA LEU A 151 -1.19 -16.74 -15.24
C LEU A 151 0.12 -17.51 -15.02
N LEU A 152 0.05 -18.83 -14.81
CA LEU A 152 1.23 -19.68 -14.65
C LEU A 152 2.18 -19.57 -15.85
N ARG A 153 1.64 -19.66 -17.08
CA ARG A 153 2.44 -19.52 -18.31
C ARG A 153 3.21 -18.20 -18.35
N VAL A 154 2.52 -17.12 -17.97
CA VAL A 154 3.14 -15.80 -17.95
C VAL A 154 4.23 -15.69 -16.89
N LEU A 155 4.00 -16.23 -15.70
CA LEU A 155 5.00 -16.22 -14.63
C LEU A 155 6.21 -17.12 -14.92
N GLN A 156 6.03 -18.16 -15.73
CA GLN A 156 7.09 -19.09 -16.13
C GLN A 156 8.01 -18.50 -17.19
N ASP A 157 7.43 -18.04 -18.30
CA ASP A 157 8.18 -17.72 -19.52
C ASP A 157 8.25 -16.21 -19.79
N GLY A 158 7.48 -15.39 -19.05
CA GLY A 158 7.31 -13.96 -19.33
C GLY A 158 6.50 -13.69 -20.60
N THR A 159 5.85 -14.72 -21.15
CA THR A 159 5.11 -14.65 -22.42
C THR A 159 3.62 -14.93 -22.25
N PHE A 160 2.81 -14.28 -23.08
CA PHE A 160 1.36 -14.41 -23.07
C PHE A 160 0.76 -14.16 -24.45
N GLU A 161 -0.49 -14.56 -24.63
CA GLU A 161 -1.27 -14.33 -25.85
C GLU A 161 -2.54 -13.56 -25.50
N ARG A 162 -2.98 -12.70 -26.41
CA ARG A 162 -4.29 -12.05 -26.26
C ARG A 162 -5.39 -13.09 -26.43
N VAL A 163 -6.52 -12.88 -25.75
CA VAL A 163 -7.71 -13.72 -25.96
C VAL A 163 -8.12 -13.65 -27.42
N GLY A 164 -8.28 -14.81 -28.06
CA GLY A 164 -8.64 -14.93 -29.47
C GLY A 164 -7.52 -14.61 -30.47
N GLY A 165 -6.29 -14.35 -30.00
CA GLY A 165 -5.11 -14.14 -30.84
C GLY A 165 -4.14 -15.33 -30.76
N GLY A 166 -3.25 -15.44 -31.75
CA GLY A 166 -2.15 -16.43 -31.76
C GLY A 166 -0.76 -15.79 -31.72
N THR A 167 -0.67 -14.47 -31.56
CA THR A 167 0.62 -13.77 -31.45
C THR A 167 1.10 -13.83 -30.02
N THR A 168 2.22 -14.53 -29.81
CA THR A 168 2.92 -14.54 -28.53
C THR A 168 3.57 -13.18 -28.28
N LEU A 169 3.29 -12.60 -27.11
CA LEU A 169 3.85 -11.35 -26.60
C LEU A 169 4.77 -11.67 -25.43
N ARG A 170 5.74 -10.79 -25.17
CA ARG A 170 6.63 -10.88 -24.01
C ARG A 170 6.52 -9.59 -23.20
N GLY A 171 6.54 -9.70 -21.89
CA GLY A 171 6.59 -8.55 -20.98
C GLY A 171 7.53 -8.84 -19.81
N ASP A 172 8.29 -7.84 -19.40
CA ASP A 172 9.09 -7.89 -18.19
C ASP A 172 8.34 -7.20 -17.05
N VAL A 173 7.61 -7.99 -16.26
CA VAL A 173 6.68 -7.50 -15.24
C VAL A 173 6.96 -8.19 -13.92
N ARG A 174 7.15 -7.41 -12.85
CA ARG A 174 7.14 -7.94 -11.49
C ARG A 174 5.70 -8.19 -11.05
N VAL A 175 5.41 -9.34 -10.47
CA VAL A 175 4.07 -9.65 -9.95
C VAL A 175 4.05 -9.53 -8.42
N VAL A 176 3.08 -8.78 -7.91
CA VAL A 176 2.70 -8.76 -6.49
C VAL A 176 1.24 -9.19 -6.43
N CYS A 177 0.90 -10.16 -5.60
CA CYS A 177 -0.48 -10.61 -5.45
C CYS A 177 -0.93 -10.48 -4.00
N ALA A 178 -2.24 -10.36 -3.79
CA ALA A 178 -2.85 -10.28 -2.49
C ALA A 178 -4.09 -11.15 -2.40
N THR A 179 -4.38 -11.66 -1.20
CA THR A 179 -5.61 -12.42 -0.93
C THR A 179 -5.88 -12.50 0.57
N HIS A 180 -7.15 -12.64 0.92
CA HIS A 180 -7.59 -13.02 2.26
C HIS A 180 -7.80 -14.54 2.41
N ARG A 181 -7.83 -15.28 1.30
CA ARG A 181 -8.06 -16.74 1.27
C ARG A 181 -6.79 -17.52 1.62
N ASP A 182 -6.97 -18.68 2.24
CA ASP A 182 -5.89 -19.62 2.51
C ASP A 182 -5.59 -20.43 1.24
N LEU A 183 -4.61 -19.98 0.47
CA LEU A 183 -4.20 -20.66 -0.76
C LEU A 183 -3.62 -22.05 -0.48
N ALA A 184 -2.98 -22.28 0.68
CA ALA A 184 -2.43 -23.58 1.01
C ALA A 184 -3.55 -24.61 1.25
N ALA A 185 -4.61 -24.22 1.94
CA ALA A 185 -5.83 -25.03 2.07
C ALA A 185 -6.48 -25.28 0.70
N MET A 186 -6.60 -24.26 -0.15
CA MET A 186 -7.16 -24.40 -1.49
C MET A 186 -6.34 -25.34 -2.40
N VAL A 187 -5.02 -25.37 -2.23
CA VAL A 187 -4.15 -26.34 -2.91
C VAL A 187 -4.46 -27.76 -2.44
N ALA A 188 -4.59 -27.98 -1.13
CA ALA A 188 -4.96 -29.28 -0.58
C ALA A 188 -6.36 -29.75 -1.05
N GLU A 189 -7.28 -28.81 -1.27
CA GLU A 189 -8.62 -29.05 -1.80
C GLU A 189 -8.67 -29.19 -3.33
N GLY A 190 -7.56 -28.94 -4.04
CA GLY A 190 -7.49 -28.97 -5.50
C GLY A 190 -8.20 -27.81 -6.21
N THR A 191 -8.56 -26.75 -5.48
CA THR A 191 -9.21 -25.55 -6.04
C THR A 191 -8.21 -24.46 -6.45
N PHE A 192 -6.96 -24.58 -6.01
CA PHE A 192 -5.84 -23.77 -6.48
C PHE A 192 -4.67 -24.66 -6.91
N ARG A 193 -4.01 -24.33 -8.01
CA ARG A 193 -2.89 -25.13 -8.50
C ARG A 193 -1.64 -24.94 -7.62
N GLU A 194 -1.04 -26.06 -7.24
CA GLU A 194 0.19 -26.09 -6.44
C GLU A 194 1.35 -25.37 -7.14
N ASP A 195 1.54 -25.60 -8.44
CA ASP A 195 2.61 -24.98 -9.23
C ASP A 195 2.53 -23.44 -9.26
N LEU A 196 1.32 -22.90 -9.42
CA LEU A 196 1.04 -21.48 -9.37
C LEU A 196 1.27 -20.92 -7.96
N TYR A 197 0.81 -21.63 -6.92
CA TYR A 197 1.00 -21.22 -5.54
C TYR A 197 2.47 -21.00 -5.20
N TYR A 198 3.35 -21.95 -5.53
CA TYR A 198 4.78 -21.80 -5.28
C TYR A 198 5.43 -20.71 -6.13
N ARG A 199 4.95 -20.48 -7.36
CA ARG A 199 5.47 -19.41 -8.22
C ARG A 199 5.09 -18.01 -7.72
N LEU A 200 3.89 -17.86 -7.17
CA LEU A 200 3.41 -16.61 -6.57
C LEU A 200 4.04 -16.35 -5.19
N SER A 201 4.27 -17.41 -4.41
CA SER A 201 4.74 -17.34 -3.02
C SER A 201 6.27 -17.28 -2.91
N GLY A 202 6.93 -16.54 -3.80
CA GLY A 202 8.39 -16.35 -3.74
C GLY A 202 8.81 -15.72 -2.41
N VAL A 203 8.08 -14.68 -1.99
CA VAL A 203 8.11 -14.16 -0.62
C VAL A 203 6.69 -13.90 -0.15
N THR A 204 6.37 -14.33 1.07
CA THR A 204 5.04 -14.10 1.68
C THR A 204 5.13 -13.04 2.77
N LEU A 205 4.27 -12.02 2.68
CA LEU A 205 4.11 -10.96 3.67
C LEU A 205 2.71 -11.02 4.26
N ARG A 206 2.58 -11.01 5.59
CA ARG A 206 1.28 -10.98 6.27
C ARG A 206 1.00 -9.58 6.81
N VAL A 207 -0.11 -9.00 6.37
CA VAL A 207 -0.67 -7.77 6.93
C VAL A 207 -1.47 -8.13 8.18
N PRO A 208 -1.12 -7.59 9.36
CA PRO A 208 -1.87 -7.87 10.59
C PRO A 208 -3.27 -7.28 10.51
N ALA A 209 -4.26 -8.04 10.95
CA ALA A 209 -5.61 -7.57 11.17
C ALA A 209 -5.61 -6.46 12.23
N LEU A 210 -6.60 -5.56 12.20
CA LEU A 210 -6.63 -4.42 13.11
C LEU A 210 -6.65 -4.87 14.59
N ARG A 211 -7.36 -5.97 14.89
CA ARG A 211 -7.39 -6.60 16.22
C ARG A 211 -6.02 -7.05 16.76
N GLU A 212 -5.03 -7.22 15.89
CA GLU A 212 -3.66 -7.62 16.26
C GLU A 212 -2.72 -6.42 16.43
N ARG A 213 -3.24 -5.19 16.25
CA ARG A 213 -2.52 -3.92 16.35
C ARG A 213 -3.41 -2.80 16.89
N LEU A 214 -4.17 -3.09 17.95
CA LEU A 214 -5.14 -2.14 18.53
C LEU A 214 -4.50 -0.80 18.96
N SER A 215 -3.21 -0.80 19.34
CA SER A 215 -2.50 0.44 19.66
C SER A 215 -2.42 1.44 18.49
N ASP A 216 -2.59 0.97 17.25
CA ASP A 216 -2.57 1.83 16.06
C ASP A 216 -3.94 2.47 15.76
N MET A 217 -5.03 2.05 16.42
CA MET A 217 -6.39 2.49 16.10
C MET A 217 -6.55 4.01 16.17
N GLY A 218 -5.99 4.65 17.21
CA GLY A 218 -6.05 6.10 17.35
C GLY A 218 -5.36 6.84 16.20
N GLU A 219 -4.16 6.40 15.78
CA GLU A 219 -3.40 7.01 14.69
C GLU A 219 -4.12 6.79 13.33
N ILE A 220 -4.66 5.58 13.11
CA ILE A 220 -5.44 5.25 11.91
C ILE A 220 -6.72 6.09 11.83
N ALA A 221 -7.49 6.20 12.92
CA ALA A 221 -8.74 6.94 12.92
C ALA A 221 -8.50 8.45 12.69
N GLN A 222 -7.46 9.03 13.29
CA GLN A 222 -7.06 10.41 13.01
C GLN A 222 -6.67 10.61 11.54
N HIS A 223 -5.92 9.67 10.96
CA HIS A 223 -5.54 9.73 9.55
C HIS A 223 -6.76 9.71 8.62
N LEU A 224 -7.73 8.81 8.87
CA LEU A 224 -8.95 8.71 8.09
C LEU A 224 -9.80 9.98 8.20
N LEU A 225 -9.95 10.55 9.39
CA LEU A 225 -10.67 11.82 9.58
C LEU A 225 -10.00 12.98 8.83
N HIS A 226 -8.67 13.00 8.80
CA HIS A 226 -7.94 13.97 8.01
C HIS A 226 -8.20 13.79 6.51
N GLN A 227 -8.15 12.56 5.99
CA GLN A 227 -8.46 12.27 4.59
C GLN A 227 -9.89 12.70 4.21
N ILE A 228 -10.88 12.32 5.03
CA ILE A 228 -12.29 12.67 4.80
C ILE A 228 -12.50 14.20 4.81
N GLY A 229 -11.84 14.92 5.73
CA GLY A 229 -11.90 16.39 5.77
C GLY A 229 -11.39 17.01 4.46
N GLN A 230 -10.25 16.53 3.96
CA GLN A 230 -9.68 17.01 2.69
C GLN A 230 -10.60 16.71 1.50
N GLU A 231 -11.16 15.49 1.42
CA GLU A 231 -12.08 15.10 0.35
C GLU A 231 -13.36 15.94 0.32
N ARG A 232 -13.82 16.38 1.50
CA ARG A 232 -15.03 17.21 1.65
C ARG A 232 -14.75 18.70 1.65
N ALA A 233 -13.49 19.13 1.54
CA ALA A 233 -13.06 20.52 1.74
C ALA A 233 -13.52 21.11 3.10
N GLU A 234 -13.55 20.27 4.14
CA GLU A 234 -13.91 20.62 5.51
C GLU A 234 -12.71 20.53 6.45
N SER A 235 -12.77 21.21 7.60
CA SER A 235 -11.76 21.03 8.65
C SER A 235 -11.84 19.61 9.22
N PRO A 236 -10.71 18.87 9.34
CA PRO A 236 -10.68 17.54 9.93
C PRO A 236 -11.29 17.52 11.33
N LYS A 237 -12.25 16.62 11.55
CA LYS A 237 -12.81 16.40 12.88
C LYS A 237 -11.75 15.76 13.79
N ARG A 238 -11.83 16.07 15.09
CA ARG A 238 -10.97 15.47 16.12
C ARG A 238 -11.78 14.50 16.96
N LEU A 239 -11.19 13.36 17.29
CA LEU A 239 -11.76 12.43 18.25
C LEU A 239 -11.56 12.99 19.65
N THR A 240 -12.61 12.98 20.47
CA THR A 240 -12.49 13.30 21.89
C THR A 240 -11.87 12.10 22.63
N PRO A 241 -11.29 12.31 23.82
CA PRO A 241 -10.75 11.22 24.62
C PRO A 241 -11.76 10.10 24.91
N GLU A 242 -13.03 10.45 25.09
CA GLU A 242 -14.12 9.49 25.35
C GLU A 242 -14.36 8.58 24.14
N VAL A 243 -14.31 9.14 22.92
CA VAL A 243 -14.43 8.35 21.68
C VAL A 243 -13.20 7.46 21.49
N LEU A 244 -11.99 7.97 21.77
CA LEU A 244 -10.77 7.17 21.69
C LEU A 244 -10.77 5.99 22.67
N ALA A 245 -11.42 6.11 23.82
CA ALA A 245 -11.48 5.07 24.84
C ALA A 245 -12.42 3.90 24.48
N VAL A 246 -13.32 4.09 23.52
CA VAL A 246 -14.29 3.05 23.07
C VAL A 246 -13.94 2.42 21.72
N LEU A 247 -12.89 2.92 21.05
CA LEU A 247 -12.30 2.27 19.88
C LEU A 247 -11.53 1.02 20.31
#